data_AF-A0A2N2G1T0-F1
#
_entry.id   AF-A0A2N2G1T0-F1
#
_cell.length_a   1.000
_cell.length_b   1.000
_cell.length_c   1.000
_cell.angle_alpha   90.00
_cell.angle_beta   90.00
_cell.angle_gamma   90.00
#
_symmetry.space_group_name_H-M   'P 1'
#
loop_
_entity.id
_entity.type
_entity.pdbx_description
1 polymer ?
#
loop_
_entity_poly.entity_id
_entity_poly.type
_entity_poly.pdbx_seq_one_letter_code
_entity_poly.pdbx_strand_id
1 'polypeptide(L)' 'MGLGVGIVGLPNVGKSTTFNALTKAQNAEAQNYPFCTIEPNKAVVPVPDKRLDALAKIV' A
#
# COMPACT_ATOMS: atom_id res chain seq x y z
N MET A 1 16.58 5.57 3.08
CA MET A 1 15.35 6.38 2.91
C MET A 1 14.84 6.17 1.50
N GLY A 2 13.76 5.40 1.34
CA GLY A 2 13.11 5.21 0.04
C GLY A 2 12.11 6.32 -0.24
N LEU A 3 11.84 6.60 -1.52
CA LEU A 3 10.77 7.50 -1.93
C LEU A 3 9.41 6.85 -1.60
N GLY A 4 8.45 7.63 -1.09
CA GLY A 4 7.09 7.17 -0.80
C GLY A 4 6.06 7.91 -1.64
N VAL A 5 4.93 7.26 -1.92
CA VAL A 5 3.77 7.85 -2.60
C VAL A 5 2.56 7.80 -1.67
N GLY A 6 1.88 8.93 -1.50
CA GLY A 6 0.66 9.04 -0.68
C GLY A 6 -0.61 8.91 -1.51
N ILE A 7 -1.59 8.16 -1.02
CA ILE A 7 -2.94 8.09 -1.61
C ILE A 7 -3.81 9.18 -0.96
N VAL A 8 -4.23 10.18 -1.73
CA VAL A 8 -5.01 11.34 -1.25
C VAL A 8 -6.38 11.41 -1.92
N GLY A 9 -7.36 12.01 -1.25
CA GLY A 9 -8.72 12.16 -1.78
C GLY A 9 -9.79 12.40 -0.71
N LEU A 10 -10.98 12.80 -1.15
CA LEU A 10 -12.13 13.14 -0.30
C LEU A 10 -12.59 11.97 0.60
N PRO A 11 -13.34 12.23 1.69
CA PRO A 11 -13.93 11.18 2.50
C PRO A 11 -14.74 10.18 1.65
N ASN A 12 -14.70 8.89 2.01
CA ASN A 12 -15.49 7.81 1.40
C ASN A 12 -15.27 7.52 -0.11
N VAL A 13 -14.23 8.05 -0.75
CA VAL A 13 -13.90 7.76 -2.17
C VAL A 13 -13.18 6.41 -2.39
N GLY A 14 -13.15 5.53 -1.39
CA GLY A 14 -12.50 4.21 -1.51
C GLY A 14 -10.98 4.18 -1.29
N LYS A 15 -10.37 5.21 -0.68
CA LYS A 15 -8.92 5.24 -0.40
C LYS A 15 -8.40 4.00 0.32
N SER A 16 -9.08 3.60 1.41
CA SER A 16 -8.71 2.42 2.19
C SER A 16 -8.91 1.13 1.40
N THR A 17 -9.93 1.08 0.53
CA THR A 17 -10.17 -0.05 -0.37
C THR A 17 -9.02 -0.22 -1.36
N THR A 18 -8.57 0.85 -2.01
CA THR A 18 -7.43 0.82 -2.92
C THR A 18 -6.14 0.44 -2.19
N PHE A 19 -5.92 0.99 -1.00
CA PHE A 19 -4.77 0.62 -0.16
C PHE A 19 -4.77 -0.88 0.18
N ASN A 20 -5.89 -1.43 0.64
CA ASN A 20 -6.01 -2.85 0.96
C ASN A 20 -5.83 -3.75 -0.27
N ALA A 21 -6.36 -3.35 -1.43
CA ALA A 21 -6.19 -4.10 -2.67
C ALA A 21 -4.72 -4.17 -3.12
N LEU A 22 -4.00 -3.05 -3.03
CA LEU A 22 -2.58 -2.97 -3.40
C LEU A 22 -1.68 -3.75 -2.43
N THR A 23 -2.00 -3.70 -1.15
CA THR A 23 -1.14 -4.26 -0.09
C THR A 23 -1.49 -5.69 0.28
N LYS A 24 -2.64 -6.21 -0.21
CA LYS A 24 -3.27 -7.46 0.25
C LYS A 24 -3.44 -7.53 1.77
N ALA A 25 -3.32 -6.40 2.46
CA ALA A 25 -3.53 -6.30 3.89
C ALA A 25 -5.03 -6.40 4.14
N GLN A 26 -5.45 -7.47 4.80
CA GLN A 26 -6.87 -7.75 5.01
C GLN A 26 -7.59 -6.72 5.89
N ASN A 27 -6.87 -5.85 6.63
CA ASN A 27 -7.47 -4.88 7.53
C ASN A 27 -6.52 -3.68 7.73
N ALA A 28 -6.50 -2.70 6.82
CA ALA A 28 -6.16 -1.35 7.28
C ALA A 28 -7.23 -0.97 8.32
N GLU A 29 -6.85 -0.99 9.59
CA GLU A 29 -7.79 -0.79 10.69
C GLU A 29 -8.49 0.56 10.55
N ALA A 30 -9.80 0.52 10.27
CA ALA A 30 -10.67 1.68 10.30
C ALA A 30 -11.11 1.95 11.75
N GLN A 31 -10.13 2.15 12.65
CA GLN A 31 -10.43 2.54 14.02
C GLN A 31 -10.52 4.07 14.11
N ASN A 32 -11.75 4.57 14.25
CA ASN A 32 -12.05 5.97 14.54
C ASN A 32 -11.87 6.27 16.04
N TYR A 33 -10.64 6.32 16.55
CA TYR A 33 -10.39 6.79 17.93
C TYR A 33 -9.98 8.28 17.92
N PRO A 34 -10.81 9.20 18.45
CA PRO A 34 -10.64 10.64 18.24
C PRO A 34 -9.41 11.32 18.89
N PHE A 35 -8.45 10.58 19.46
CA PHE A 35 -7.32 11.18 20.21
C PHE A 35 -5.97 10.45 20.05
N CYS A 36 -5.88 9.44 19.18
CA CYS A 36 -4.59 8.77 18.91
C CYS A 36 -3.93 9.36 17.67
N THR A 37 -2.61 9.58 17.73
CA THR A 37 -1.79 9.79 16.53
C THR A 37 -1.86 8.52 15.69
N ILE A 38 -2.75 8.47 14.71
CA ILE A 38 -2.82 7.35 13.77
C ILE A 38 -1.61 7.48 12.86
N GLU A 39 -0.61 6.62 13.05
CA GLU A 39 0.45 6.50 12.05
C GLU A 39 -0.19 6.14 10.70
N PRO A 40 0.15 6.85 9.62
CA PRO A 40 -0.45 6.56 8.32
C PRO A 40 -0.11 5.13 7.93
N ASN A 41 -1.09 4.39 7.40
CA ASN A 41 -0.86 3.04 6.89
C ASN A 41 0.25 3.08 5.83
N LYS A 42 1.37 2.40 6.11
CA LYS A 42 2.53 2.29 5.20
C LYS A 42 2.67 0.84 4.77
N ALA A 43 2.91 0.64 3.48
CA ALA A 43 3.17 -0.66 2.92
C ALA A 43 4.05 -0.55 1.67
N VAL A 44 4.74 -1.64 1.35
CA VAL A 44 5.55 -1.77 0.14
C VAL A 44 4.87 -2.77 -0.77
N VAL A 45 4.64 -2.38 -2.02
CA VAL A 45 4.01 -3.23 -3.03
C VAL A 45 5.10 -3.63 -4.03
N PRO A 46 5.28 -4.93 -4.32
CA PRO A 46 6.27 -5.37 -5.30
C PRO A 46 5.89 -4.83 -6.68
N VAL A 47 6.87 -4.25 -7.37
CA VAL A 47 6.70 -3.82 -8.77
C VAL A 47 6.89 -5.04 -9.66
N PRO A 48 5.87 -5.44 -10.45
CA PRO A 48 6.01 -6.58 -11.35
C PRO A 48 7.03 -6.25 -12.46
N ASP A 49 8.07 -7.07 -12.59
CA ASP A 49 9.11 -6.91 -13.62
C ASP A 49 9.43 -8.24 -14.30
N LYS A 50 8.90 -8.42 -15.52
CA LYS A 50 9.10 -9.63 -16.34
C LYS A 50 10.56 -9.86 -16.75
N ARG A 51 11.41 -8.82 -16.69
CA ARG A 51 12.83 -8.93 -17.06
C ARG A 51 13.60 -9.74 -16.01
N LEU A 52 13.20 -9.61 -14.73
CA LEU A 52 13.80 -10.40 -13.65
C LEU A 52 13.56 -11.90 -13.87
N ASP A 53 12.35 -12.28 -14.31
CA ASP A 53 12.02 -13.68 -14.63
C ASP A 53 12.85 -14.23 -15.80
N ALA A 54 13.12 -13.39 -16.80
CA ALA A 54 13.95 -13.79 -17.94
C ALA A 54 15.41 -13.99 -17.54
N LEU A 55 15.97 -13.10 -16.71
CA LEU A 55 17.33 -13.20 -16.19
C LEU A 55 17.49 -14.43 -15.29
N ALA A 56 16.49 -14.73 -14.44
CA ALA A 56 16.50 -15.89 -13.56
C ALA A 56 16.52 -17.24 -14.30
N LYS A 57 16.21 -17.28 -15.61
CA LYS A 57 16.28 -18.51 -16.44
C LYS A 57 17.64 -18.72 -17.10
N ILE A 58 18.49 -17.70 -17.13
CA ILE A 58 19.81 -17.73 -17.77
C ILE A 58 20.90 -18.05 -16.75
N VAL A 59 20.61 -17.88 -15.46
CA VAL A 59 21.48 -18.21 -14.32
C VAL A 59 21.18 -19.60 -13.81
#